data_AF-A0A3N5G7D1-F1
#
_entry.id   AF-A0A3N5G7D1-F1
#
_cell.length_a   1.000
_cell.length_b   1.000
_cell.length_c   1.000
_cell.angle_alpha   90.00
_cell.angle_beta   90.00
_cell.angle_gamma   90.00
#
_symmetry.space_group_name_H-M   'P 1'
#
loop_
_entity.id
_entity.type
_entity.pdbx_description
1 polymer ?
#
loop_
_entity_poly.entity_id
_entity_poly.type
_entity_poly.pdbx_seq_one_letter_code
_entity_poly.pdbx_strand_id
1 'polypeptide(L)' 'MGSIFHLEVGEDRLATLTFDSPDKKVNVFTRGALAELERVLDELGGRRDIGCLILLSGKEGSFIAGADVEEI' A
#
# COMPACT_ATOMS: atom_id res chain seq x y z
N MET A 1 6.46 -14.88 2.54
CA MET A 1 6.21 -13.79 1.58
C MET A 1 6.48 -12.49 2.32
N GLY A 2 7.25 -11.57 1.74
CA GLY A 2 7.34 -10.21 2.28
C GLY A 2 6.01 -9.47 2.04
N SER A 3 5.73 -8.49 2.88
CA SER A 3 4.64 -7.51 2.65
C SER A 3 4.93 -6.72 1.37
N ILE A 4 3.87 -6.36 0.63
CA ILE A 4 3.95 -5.53 -0.58
C ILE A 4 3.59 -4.05 -0.29
N PHE A 5 3.18 -3.77 0.94
CA PHE A 5 2.89 -2.43 1.43
C PHE A 5 3.88 -2.03 2.54
N HIS A 6 4.74 -1.07 2.24
CA HIS A 6 5.78 -0.62 3.17
C HIS A 6 5.37 0.69 3.84
N LEU A 7 5.11 0.63 5.14
CA LEU A 7 4.71 1.79 5.95
C LEU A 7 5.95 2.44 6.60
N GLU A 8 6.10 3.75 6.42
CA GLU A 8 7.02 4.59 7.20
C GLU A 8 6.22 5.69 7.89
N VAL A 9 6.53 5.97 9.15
CA VAL A 9 5.85 7.02 9.95
C VAL A 9 6.86 8.08 10.33
N GLY A 10 6.63 9.30 9.84
CA GLY A 10 7.43 10.47 10.15
C GLY A 10 7.06 11.11 11.49
N GLU A 11 7.94 11.95 12.02
CA GLU A 11 7.72 12.70 13.26
C GLU A 11 6.74 13.88 13.09
N ASP A 12 6.41 14.25 11.86
CA ASP A 12 5.55 15.37 11.47
C ASP A 12 4.07 14.97 11.30
N ARG A 13 3.70 13.78 11.79
CA ARG A 13 2.37 13.15 11.64
C ARG A 13 2.03 12.77 10.20
N LEU A 14 2.99 12.78 9.28
CA LEU A 14 2.84 12.19 7.96
C LEU A 14 3.32 10.75 7.98
N ALA A 15 2.51 9.85 7.41
CA ALA A 15 2.92 8.49 7.13
C ALA A 15 2.92 8.25 5.62
N THR A 16 3.91 7.51 5.12
CA THR A 16 3.97 7.04 3.74
C THR A 16 3.69 5.55 3.69
N LEU A 17 2.81 5.13 2.78
CA LEU A 17 2.55 3.73 2.50
C LEU A 17 2.92 3.46 1.04
N THR A 18 4.00 2.71 0.82
CA THR A 18 4.50 2.42 -0.52
C THR A 18 3.98 1.06 -0.98
N PHE A 19 3.19 1.03 -2.05
CA PHE A 19 2.80 -0.21 -2.72
C PHE A 19 3.91 -0.63 -3.69
N ASP A 20 4.55 -1.76 -3.44
CA ASP A 20 5.58 -2.32 -4.31
C ASP A 20 5.49 -3.86 -4.37
N SER A 21 4.81 -4.37 -5.40
CA SER A 21 4.73 -5.82 -5.63
C SER A 21 6.06 -6.38 -6.16
N PRO A 22 6.76 -7.28 -5.45
CA PRO A 22 8.04 -7.81 -5.90
C PRO A 22 7.91 -8.53 -7.25
N ASP A 23 8.94 -8.45 -8.08
CA ASP A 23 9.03 -9.11 -9.39
C ASP A 23 7.94 -8.71 -10.42
N LYS A 24 7.17 -7.64 -10.16
CA LYS A 24 6.16 -7.09 -11.07
C LYS A 24 6.58 -5.71 -11.58
N LYS A 25 6.26 -5.40 -12.84
CA LYS A 25 6.50 -4.08 -13.45
C LYS A 25 5.51 -3.01 -13.00
N VAL A 26 4.31 -3.42 -12.62
CA VAL A 26 3.21 -2.56 -12.17
C VAL A 26 2.56 -3.17 -10.93
N ASN A 27 1.96 -2.32 -10.10
CA ASN A 27 1.11 -2.78 -9.01
C ASN A 27 -0.29 -3.10 -9.55
N VAL A 28 -0.89 -4.18 -9.07
CA VAL A 28 -2.26 -4.57 -9.40
C VAL A 28 -2.95 -4.97 -8.11
N PHE A 29 -4.21 -4.60 -7.95
CA PHE A 29 -5.03 -5.07 -6.83
C PHE A 29 -5.45 -6.52 -7.03
N THR A 30 -4.65 -7.44 -6.49
CA THR A 30 -5.09 -8.82 -6.19
C THR A 30 -5.90 -8.83 -4.88
N ARG A 31 -6.63 -9.90 -4.61
CA ARG A 31 -7.29 -10.20 -3.34
C ARG A 31 -6.31 -10.16 -2.18
N GLY A 32 -5.10 -10.69 -2.40
CA GLY A 32 -4.02 -10.64 -1.40
C GLY A 32 -3.60 -9.20 -1.09
N ALA A 33 -3.42 -8.37 -2.12
CA ALA A 33 -3.08 -6.96 -1.97
C ALA A 33 -4.19 -6.17 -1.25
N LEU A 34 -5.45 -6.38 -1.63
CA LEU A 34 -6.59 -5.72 -1.00
C LEU A 34 -6.73 -6.11 0.47
N ALA A 35 -6.59 -7.40 0.80
CA ALA A 35 -6.66 -7.88 2.18
C ALA A 35 -5.49 -7.37 3.03
N GLU A 36 -4.31 -7.16 2.43
CA GLU A 36 -3.18 -6.55 3.13
C GLU A 36 -3.40 -5.05 3.36
N LEU A 37 -3.86 -4.32 2.34
CA LEU A 37 -4.19 -2.90 2.46
C LEU A 37 -5.27 -2.66 3.52
N GLU A 38 -6.32 -3.48 3.55
CA GLU A 38 -7.38 -3.41 4.57
C GLU A 38 -6.81 -3.52 5.98
N ARG A 39 -5.96 -4.54 6.23
CA ARG A 39 -5.31 -4.71 7.54
C ARG A 39 -4.45 -3.50 7.94
N VAL A 40 -3.69 -2.95 6.99
CA VAL A 40 -2.87 -1.75 7.27
C VAL A 40 -3.77 -0.56 7.60
N LEU A 41 -4.83 -0.32 6.82
CA LEU A 41 -5.73 0.80 7.06
C LEU A 41 -6.48 0.68 8.40
N ASP A 42 -6.88 -0.54 8.78
CA ASP A 42 -7.50 -0.81 10.09
C ASP A 42 -6.54 -0.50 11.25
N GLU A 43 -5.28 -0.90 11.14
CA GLU A 43 -4.25 -0.57 12.13
C GLU A 43 -4.03 0.95 12.23
N LEU A 44 -3.92 1.61 11.07
CA LEU A 44 -3.72 3.06 10.99
C LEU A 44 -4.92 3.85 11.54
N GLY A 45 -6.15 3.36 11.35
CA GLY A 45 -7.37 4.00 11.88
C GLY A 45 -7.40 4.12 13.41
N GLY A 46 -6.65 3.27 14.12
CA GLY A 46 -6.49 3.34 15.57
C GLY A 46 -5.41 4.32 16.06
N ARG A 47 -4.54 4.81 15.16
CA ARG A 47 -3.40 5.65 15.51
C ARG A 47 -3.77 7.12 15.59
N ARG A 48 -3.31 7.80 16.65
CA ARG A 48 -3.55 9.24 16.87
C ARG A 48 -2.38 10.12 16.48
N ASP A 49 -1.21 9.51 16.36
CA ASP A 49 0.03 10.18 16.00
C ASP A 49 0.12 10.45 14.48
N ILE A 50 -0.64 9.73 13.66
CA ILE A 50 -0.74 9.97 12.21
C ILE A 50 -1.90 10.94 11.94
N GLY A 51 -1.62 11.99 11.17
CA GLY A 51 -2.59 13.00 10.74
C GLY A 51 -2.89 12.96 9.23
N CYS A 52 -1.98 12.37 8.45
CA CYS A 52 -2.14 12.20 7.00
C CYS A 52 -1.40 10.94 6.53
N LEU A 53 -2.03 10.20 5.63
CA LEU A 53 -1.43 9.06 4.94
C LEU A 53 -1.18 9.43 3.48
N ILE A 54 0.07 9.27 3.02
CA ILE A 54 0.49 9.46 1.64
C ILE A 54 0.68 8.08 1.03
N LEU A 55 -0.17 7.73 0.07
CA LEU A 55 -0.02 6.49 -0.69
C LEU A 55 0.98 6.72 -1.84
N LEU A 56 2.03 5.92 -1.88
CA LEU A 56 3.09 5.97 -2.88
C LEU A 56 3.10 4.67 -3.70
N SER A 57 3.64 4.76 -4.91
CA SER A 57 3.98 3.59 -5.72
C SER A 57 5.47 3.41 -5.76
N GLY A 58 5.96 2.19 -5.55
CA GLY A 58 7.35 1.79 -5.79
C GLY A 58 7.66 1.53 -7.27
N LYS A 59 6.67 1.65 -8.17
CA LYS A 59 6.84 1.37 -9.60
C LYS A 59 7.16 2.64 -10.38
N GLU A 60 8.19 2.56 -11.21
CA GLU A 60 8.55 3.64 -12.13
C GLU A 60 7.48 3.78 -13.23
N GLY A 61 6.98 5.00 -13.44
CA GLY A 61 6.03 5.31 -14.52
C GLY A 61 4.61 4.74 -14.34
N SER A 62 4.28 4.13 -13.20
CA SER A 62 2.95 3.61 -12.91
C SER A 62 2.63 3.71 -11.42
N PHE A 63 1.37 4.02 -11.09
CA PHE A 63 0.90 3.99 -9.71
C PHE A 63 0.28 2.63 -9.38
N ILE A 64 -0.91 2.37 -9.93
CA ILE A 64 -1.62 1.09 -9.86
C ILE A 64 -2.26 0.84 -11.24
N ALA A 65 -2.03 -0.33 -11.82
CA ALA A 65 -2.52 -0.75 -13.12
C ALA A 65 -3.82 -1.56 -13.00
N GLY A 66 -4.78 -1.08 -12.20
CA GLY A 66 -6.08 -1.71 -12.01
C GLY A 66 -6.10 -2.89 -11.04
N ALA A 67 -7.05 -3.80 -11.25
CA ALA A 67 -7.27 -5.01 -10.46
C ALA A 67 -6.99 -6.26 -11.29
N ASP A 68 -6.70 -7.36 -10.62
CA ASP A 68 -6.43 -8.63 -11.29
C ASP A 68 -7.74 -9.24 -11.81
N VAL A 69 -7.88 -9.32 -13.14
CA VAL A 69 -9.10 -9.81 -13.80
C VAL A 69 -9.31 -11.30 -13.53
N GLU A 70 -8.25 -12.07 -13.28
CA GLU A 70 -8.35 -13.50 -12.97
C GLU A 70 -8.96 -13.76 -11.59
N GLU A 71 -8.98 -12.73 -10.73
CA GLU A 71 -9.47 -12.82 -9.36
C GLU A 71 -10.84 -12.16 -9.13
N ILE A 72 -11.51 -11.71 -10.20
CA ILE A 72 -12.88 -11.15 -10.15
C ILE A 72 -13.92 -12.26 -9.95
#